data_AF-A0A1H8L0D6-F1
#
_entry.id   AF-A0A1H8L0D6-F1
#
_cell.length_a   1.000
_cell.length_b   1.000
_cell.length_c   1.000
_cell.angle_alpha   90.00
_cell.angle_beta   90.00
_cell.angle_gamma   90.00
#
_symmetry.space_group_name_H-M   'P 1'
#
loop_
_entity.id
_entity.type
_entity.pdbx_description
1 polymer ?
#
loop_
_entity_poly.entity_id
_entity_poly.type
_entity_poly.pdbx_seq_one_letter_code
_entity_poly.pdbx_strand_id
1 'polypeptide(L)'
;MARTSAASSSGRNAIWVDPSSTLFFHYFGGHVPTINREWIEALMLSANSASGLVCVPEPVSDIPTANRLRDASYAHKKLLHYYDLVKKEVISMTALILACSARAASGLSQSELALRSGIAGSSLSLIEHGKREPTVATLEALVRSTGHTLVTIPTLRADAAGIAAQISAVLLYDQSEIATPATNIKKTARAFRRFIQLADNLAAEVGATRVGLALTEPAPITCGHDSAQWDAAIAALCEYRLNADSLPVPQWITNRAGNPGNPWKPETTVYDIPADLTQVPAEFLSRGILIEAATLVSV
;
A
#
# COMPACT_ATOMS: atom_id res chain seq x y z
N MET A 1 22.11 28.88 26.16
CA MET A 1 21.71 29.99 25.28
C MET A 1 22.63 30.02 24.07
N ALA A 2 22.13 29.70 22.88
CA ALA A 2 22.65 30.19 21.61
C ALA A 2 21.53 30.05 20.57
N ARG A 3 21.08 31.18 20.03
CA ARG A 3 20.14 31.27 18.91
C ARG A 3 20.96 31.24 17.61
N THR A 4 20.48 30.52 16.61
CA THR A 4 20.77 30.85 15.21
C THR A 4 19.47 30.77 14.41
N SER A 5 19.14 31.88 13.76
CA SER A 5 17.98 32.12 12.92
C SER A 5 18.11 31.48 11.53
N ALA A 6 16.95 31.30 10.88
CA ALA A 6 16.75 30.68 9.58
C ALA A 6 17.45 31.39 8.39
N ALA A 7 18.08 30.60 7.52
CA ALA A 7 18.13 30.77 6.06
C ALA A 7 18.74 29.51 5.41
N SER A 8 17.92 28.78 4.65
CA SER A 8 18.26 27.88 3.53
C SER A 8 19.71 27.35 3.41
N SER A 9 19.91 26.08 3.77
CA SER A 9 20.93 25.21 3.15
C SER A 9 20.51 23.74 3.21
N SER A 10 20.58 23.07 2.06
CA SER A 10 20.52 21.63 1.79
C SER A 10 20.50 20.68 3.00
N GLY A 11 19.47 19.84 3.09
CA GLY A 11 19.17 18.90 4.18
C GLY A 11 20.17 17.74 4.33
N ARG A 12 21.40 18.04 4.77
CA ARG A 12 22.36 17.05 5.27
C ARG A 12 23.01 17.59 6.54
N ASN A 13 22.52 17.13 7.69
CA ASN A 13 23.18 17.33 8.97
C ASN A 13 24.09 16.13 9.23
N ALA A 14 25.40 16.36 9.35
CA ALA A 14 26.36 15.36 9.78
C ALA A 14 26.92 15.78 11.14
N ILE A 15 26.88 14.86 12.10
CA ILE A 15 27.52 15.03 13.41
C ILE A 15 28.64 14.01 13.49
N TRP A 16 29.87 14.48 13.72
CA TRP A 16 31.02 13.62 13.95
C TRP A 16 31.12 13.34 15.45
N VAL A 17 31.18 12.06 15.80
CA VAL A 17 31.34 11.61 17.20
C VAL A 17 32.67 10.86 17.28
N ASP A 18 33.55 11.30 18.17
CA ASP A 18 34.81 10.59 18.43
C ASP A 18 34.54 9.31 19.26
N PRO A 19 35.25 8.19 19.03
CA PRO A 19 35.04 6.95 19.79
C PRO A 19 35.17 7.08 21.32
N SER A 20 35.90 8.09 21.82
CA SER A 20 36.03 8.39 23.25
C SER A 20 34.94 9.32 23.80
N SER A 21 34.03 9.79 22.94
CA SER A 21 32.92 10.65 23.35
C SER A 21 31.91 9.87 24.18
N THR A 22 31.62 10.37 25.38
CA THR A 22 30.57 9.77 26.22
C THR A 22 29.19 10.22 25.74
N LEU A 23 28.35 9.27 25.33
CA LEU A 23 26.96 9.52 24.98
C LEU A 23 26.06 9.27 26.19
N PHE A 24 25.27 10.29 26.57
CA PHE A 24 24.25 10.17 27.60
C PHE A 24 22.87 10.10 26.93
N PHE A 25 22.10 9.07 27.27
CA PHE A 25 20.74 8.89 26.77
C PHE A 25 19.75 9.20 27.88
N HIS A 26 18.80 10.09 27.61
CA HIS A 26 17.67 10.35 28.51
C HIS A 26 16.43 9.65 27.95
N TYR A 27 15.96 8.62 28.65
CA TYR A 27 14.79 7.85 28.24
C TYR A 27 13.52 8.46 28.87
N PHE A 28 12.40 8.42 28.13
CA PHE A 28 11.11 8.85 28.65
C PHE A 28 10.46 7.70 29.43
N GLY A 29 10.31 7.83 30.74
CA GLY A 29 9.69 6.82 31.62
C GLY A 29 10.67 6.12 32.58
N GLY A 30 10.14 5.40 33.58
CA GLY A 30 10.91 4.77 34.66
C GLY A 30 11.53 3.40 34.35
N HIS A 31 11.47 2.92 33.11
CA HIS A 31 11.96 1.59 32.72
C HIS A 31 12.97 1.71 31.58
N VAL A 32 14.06 0.94 31.64
CA VAL A 32 15.02 0.83 30.52
C VAL A 32 14.33 0.08 29.37
N PRO A 33 14.21 0.67 28.16
CA PRO A 33 13.55 -0.01 27.05
C PRO A 33 14.38 -1.23 26.61
N THR A 34 13.72 -2.38 26.48
CA THR A 34 14.32 -3.57 25.88
C THR A 34 14.35 -3.38 24.37
N ILE A 35 15.54 -3.12 23.82
CA ILE A 35 15.73 -2.93 22.38
C ILE A 35 15.66 -4.29 21.69
N ASN A 36 14.88 -4.40 20.62
CA ASN A 36 14.81 -5.62 19.83
C ASN A 36 16.19 -5.98 19.25
N ARG A 37 16.67 -7.17 19.61
CA ARG A 37 17.99 -7.66 19.20
C ARG A 37 18.11 -7.83 17.69
N GLU A 38 17.05 -8.27 17.03
CA GLU A 38 17.03 -8.43 15.56
C GLU A 38 17.15 -7.07 14.86
N TRP A 39 16.60 -6.02 15.49
CA TRP A 39 16.73 -4.65 15.01
C TRP A 39 18.16 -4.13 15.12
N ILE A 40 18.83 -4.38 16.25
CA ILE A 40 20.25 -4.03 16.44
C ILE A 40 21.13 -4.73 15.41
N GLU A 41 20.88 -6.02 15.17
CA GLU A 41 21.63 -6.80 14.18
C GLU A 41 21.42 -6.26 12.76
N ALA A 42 20.18 -5.87 12.40
CA ALA A 42 19.88 -5.24 11.12
C ALA A 42 20.57 -3.87 10.95
N LEU A 43 20.58 -3.03 12.00
CA LEU A 43 21.28 -1.74 12.01
C LEU A 43 22.80 -1.91 11.89
N MET A 44 23.38 -2.89 12.61
CA MET A 44 24.81 -3.22 12.53
C MET A 44 25.21 -3.73 11.13
N LEU A 45 24.37 -4.57 10.52
CA LEU A 45 24.61 -5.05 9.15
C LEU A 45 24.51 -3.92 8.13
N SER A 46 23.55 -3.01 8.28
CA SER A 46 23.47 -1.82 7.41
C SER A 46 24.71 -0.94 7.58
N ALA A 47 25.13 -0.67 8.83
CA ALA A 47 26.29 0.15 9.12
C ALA A 47 27.58 -0.35 8.45
N ASN A 48 27.72 -1.67 8.36
CA ASN A 48 28.86 -2.34 7.74
C ASN A 48 28.73 -2.52 6.21
N SER A 49 27.69 -1.96 5.58
CA SER A 49 27.50 -2.00 4.13
C SER A 49 28.13 -0.80 3.42
N ALA A 50 28.36 -0.90 2.10
CA ALA A 50 28.88 0.20 1.29
C ALA A 50 27.97 1.45 1.26
N SER A 51 26.70 1.31 1.67
CA SER A 51 25.74 2.42 1.75
C SER A 51 25.71 3.10 3.14
N GLY A 52 26.47 2.58 4.13
CA GLY A 52 26.46 3.06 5.50
C GLY A 52 25.20 2.68 6.29
N LEU A 53 25.09 3.18 7.53
CA LEU A 53 23.94 2.90 8.39
C LEU A 53 22.68 3.56 7.81
N VAL A 54 21.70 2.73 7.45
CA VAL A 54 20.36 3.11 7.04
C VAL A 54 19.44 2.76 8.20
N CYS A 55 18.67 3.75 8.68
CA CYS A 55 17.65 3.49 9.69
C CYS A 55 16.59 2.57 9.12
N VAL A 56 16.51 1.35 9.65
CA VAL A 56 15.48 0.37 9.31
C VAL A 56 14.37 0.39 10.36
N PRO A 57 13.10 0.13 10.02
CA PRO A 57 12.04 -0.06 11.01
C PRO A 57 12.31 -1.27 11.91
N GLU A 58 11.82 -1.22 13.15
CA GLU A 58 11.90 -2.35 14.08
C GLU A 58 11.06 -3.53 13.58
N PRO A 59 11.63 -4.75 13.48
CA PRO A 59 10.90 -5.91 13.00
C PRO A 59 9.86 -6.37 14.06
N VAL A 60 8.65 -6.68 13.59
CA VAL A 60 7.59 -7.25 14.42
C VAL A 60 7.94 -8.69 14.79
N SER A 61 8.17 -8.95 16.08
CA SER A 61 8.49 -10.27 16.65
C SER A 61 7.26 -11.20 16.68
N ASP A 62 6.74 -11.61 15.53
CA ASP A 62 5.69 -12.63 15.42
C ASP A 62 6.30 -13.98 15.03
N ILE A 63 7.03 -14.62 15.97
CA ILE A 63 7.35 -16.05 15.86
C ILE A 63 7.06 -16.73 17.21
N PRO A 64 6.04 -17.59 17.30
CA PRO A 64 5.82 -18.43 18.47
C PRO A 64 7.02 -19.36 18.70
N THR A 65 7.64 -19.25 19.86
CA THR A 65 8.75 -20.10 20.31
C THR A 65 8.32 -21.56 20.48
N ALA A 66 8.82 -22.46 19.63
CA ALA A 66 9.08 -23.86 19.97
C ALA A 66 9.97 -24.58 18.91
N ASN A 67 11.28 -24.43 19.09
CA ASN A 67 12.28 -25.50 18.96
C ASN A 67 12.42 -26.26 17.60
N ARG A 68 13.32 -25.78 16.73
CA ARG A 68 14.64 -26.42 16.54
C ARG A 68 15.55 -25.59 15.66
N LEU A 69 16.65 -25.17 16.28
CA LEU A 69 17.92 -24.86 15.61
C LEU A 69 18.37 -26.08 14.80
N ARG A 70 18.25 -25.99 13.48
CA ARG A 70 19.18 -26.58 12.50
C ARG A 70 19.02 -25.75 11.22
N ASP A 71 20.15 -25.17 10.80
CA ASP A 71 20.36 -24.43 9.55
C ASP A 71 20.06 -22.91 9.56
N ALA A 72 20.90 -22.16 10.29
CA ALA A 72 21.02 -20.71 10.17
C ALA A 72 21.31 -20.24 8.72
N SER A 73 21.89 -21.10 7.88
CA SER A 73 22.12 -20.84 6.45
C SER A 73 20.83 -20.93 5.61
N TYR A 74 19.85 -21.74 6.05
CA TYR A 74 18.53 -21.87 5.39
C TYR A 74 17.62 -20.70 5.77
N ALA A 75 17.62 -20.29 7.04
CA ALA A 75 16.89 -19.11 7.51
C ALA A 75 17.42 -17.81 6.88
N HIS A 76 18.74 -17.62 6.79
CA HIS A 76 19.35 -16.44 6.17
C HIS A 76 19.09 -16.33 4.66
N LYS A 77 19.20 -17.43 3.90
CA LYS A 77 18.82 -17.45 2.48
C LYS A 77 17.33 -17.24 2.27
N LYS A 78 16.46 -17.77 3.15
CA LYS A 78 15.01 -17.58 3.07
C LYS A 78 14.58 -16.16 3.44
N LEU A 79 15.25 -15.52 4.40
CA LEU A 79 15.01 -14.11 4.79
C LEU A 79 15.52 -13.12 3.75
N LEU A 80 16.70 -13.37 3.17
CA LEU A 80 17.19 -12.58 2.03
C LEU A 80 16.33 -12.81 0.78
N HIS A 81 15.88 -14.04 0.52
CA HIS A 81 14.93 -14.33 -0.56
C HIS A 81 13.57 -13.68 -0.30
N TYR A 82 13.09 -13.64 0.95
CA TYR A 82 11.86 -12.96 1.33
C TYR A 82 11.99 -11.44 1.18
N TYR A 83 13.10 -10.85 1.63
CA TYR A 83 13.37 -9.42 1.44
C TYR A 83 13.59 -9.05 -0.02
N ASP A 84 14.30 -9.85 -0.81
CA ASP A 84 14.44 -9.64 -2.25
C ASP A 84 13.11 -9.85 -2.98
N LEU A 85 12.28 -10.83 -2.59
CA LEU A 85 10.95 -11.03 -3.17
C LEU A 85 10.03 -9.86 -2.85
N VAL A 86 9.99 -9.37 -1.61
CA VAL A 86 9.15 -8.23 -1.20
C VAL A 86 9.66 -6.91 -1.82
N LYS A 87 10.97 -6.69 -1.87
CA LYS A 87 11.57 -5.48 -2.45
C LYS A 87 11.49 -5.47 -3.98
N LYS A 88 11.55 -6.65 -4.61
CA LYS A 88 11.31 -6.83 -6.04
C LYS A 88 9.81 -6.78 -6.36
N GLU A 89 8.91 -7.30 -5.52
CA GLU A 89 7.45 -7.16 -5.66
C GLU A 89 6.99 -5.70 -5.59
N VAL A 90 7.48 -4.90 -4.65
CA VAL A 90 6.99 -3.52 -4.49
C VAL A 90 7.49 -2.59 -5.61
N ILE A 91 8.66 -2.85 -6.20
CA ILE A 91 9.22 -2.07 -7.33
C ILE A 91 8.74 -2.62 -8.70
N SER A 92 8.50 -3.92 -8.81
CA SER A 92 8.06 -4.61 -10.05
C SER A 92 6.56 -4.43 -10.38
N MET A 93 5.75 -3.92 -9.45
CA MET A 93 4.28 -3.89 -9.63
C MET A 93 3.74 -2.61 -10.26
N THR A 94 4.48 -1.49 -10.26
CA THR A 94 3.93 -0.21 -10.74
C THR A 94 3.53 -0.26 -12.21
N ALA A 95 4.41 -0.75 -13.09
CA ALA A 95 4.11 -0.83 -14.52
C ALA A 95 2.97 -1.81 -14.82
N LEU A 96 2.88 -2.92 -14.07
CA LEU A 96 1.76 -3.85 -14.12
C LEU A 96 0.47 -3.17 -13.71
N ILE A 97 0.47 -2.45 -12.58
CA ILE A 97 -0.72 -1.78 -12.03
C ILE A 97 -1.23 -0.76 -13.04
N LEU A 98 -0.35 0.07 -13.60
CA LEU A 98 -0.72 1.07 -14.60
C LEU A 98 -1.27 0.41 -15.87
N ALA A 99 -0.63 -0.65 -16.39
CA ALA A 99 -1.13 -1.36 -17.56
C ALA A 99 -2.50 -2.01 -17.32
N CYS A 100 -2.66 -2.74 -16.19
CA CYS A 100 -3.92 -3.39 -15.82
C CYS A 100 -5.05 -2.37 -15.57
N SER A 101 -4.75 -1.30 -14.84
CA SER A 101 -5.70 -0.23 -14.51
C SER A 101 -6.15 0.50 -15.76
N ALA A 102 -5.22 0.93 -16.62
CA ALA A 102 -5.52 1.58 -17.88
C ALA A 102 -6.33 0.67 -18.82
N ARG A 103 -6.02 -0.64 -18.86
CA ARG A 103 -6.78 -1.61 -19.66
C ARG A 103 -8.21 -1.77 -19.13
N ALA A 104 -8.36 -1.90 -17.82
CA ALA A 104 -9.65 -2.11 -17.17
C ALA A 104 -10.57 -0.88 -17.33
N ALA A 105 -10.03 0.32 -17.10
CA ALA A 105 -10.74 1.58 -17.30
C ALA A 105 -11.25 1.76 -18.73
N SER A 106 -10.48 1.30 -19.73
CA SER A 106 -10.89 1.36 -21.14
C SER A 106 -11.75 0.17 -21.59
N GLY A 107 -12.10 -0.75 -20.70
CA GLY A 107 -12.95 -1.91 -21.00
C GLY A 107 -12.34 -2.90 -21.99
N LEU A 108 -11.02 -2.91 -22.16
CA LEU A 108 -10.35 -3.77 -23.15
C LEU A 108 -9.99 -5.15 -22.58
N SER A 109 -10.11 -6.18 -23.41
CA SER A 109 -9.52 -7.49 -23.10
C SER A 109 -8.00 -7.47 -23.30
N GLN A 110 -7.27 -8.45 -22.74
CA GLN A 110 -5.83 -8.57 -23.00
C GLN A 110 -5.52 -8.74 -24.49
N SER A 111 -6.32 -9.54 -25.21
CA SER A 111 -6.16 -9.76 -26.65
C SER A 111 -6.36 -8.48 -27.46
N GLU A 112 -7.36 -7.68 -27.09
CA GLU A 112 -7.64 -6.40 -27.74
C GLU A 112 -6.52 -5.38 -27.48
N LEU A 113 -6.01 -5.31 -26.23
CA LEU A 113 -4.88 -4.44 -25.91
C LEU A 113 -3.60 -4.85 -26.63
N ALA A 114 -3.31 -6.16 -26.70
CA ALA A 114 -2.17 -6.69 -27.45
C ALA A 114 -2.25 -6.30 -28.94
N LEU A 115 -3.43 -6.45 -29.54
CA LEU A 115 -3.68 -6.06 -30.93
C LEU A 115 -3.45 -4.56 -31.16
N ARG A 116 -4.03 -3.70 -30.30
CA ARG A 116 -3.92 -2.24 -30.44
C ARG A 116 -2.53 -1.69 -30.19
N SER A 117 -1.82 -2.26 -29.23
CA SER A 117 -0.47 -1.81 -28.85
C SER A 117 0.64 -2.39 -29.74
N GLY A 118 0.34 -3.43 -30.54
CA GLY A 118 1.34 -4.18 -31.30
C GLY A 118 2.26 -5.05 -30.43
N ILE A 119 1.93 -5.22 -29.14
CA ILE A 119 2.68 -6.05 -28.21
C ILE A 119 2.13 -7.47 -28.26
N ALA A 120 3.01 -8.47 -28.37
CA ALA A 120 2.60 -9.86 -28.37
C ALA A 120 1.77 -10.21 -27.13
N GLY A 121 0.62 -10.86 -27.31
CA GLY A 121 -0.28 -11.22 -26.21
C GLY A 121 0.38 -12.06 -25.11
N SER A 122 1.33 -12.93 -25.47
CA SER A 122 2.14 -13.67 -24.50
C SER A 122 3.03 -12.76 -23.65
N SER A 123 3.60 -11.71 -24.23
CA SER A 123 4.40 -10.72 -23.50
C SER A 123 3.51 -9.86 -22.60
N LEU A 124 2.35 -9.42 -23.09
CA LEU A 124 1.39 -8.67 -22.30
C LEU A 124 0.90 -9.49 -21.10
N SER A 125 0.59 -10.78 -21.31
CA SER A 125 0.20 -11.68 -20.23
C SER A 125 1.31 -11.81 -19.19
N LEU A 126 2.57 -11.98 -19.59
CA LEU A 126 3.69 -12.01 -18.63
C LEU A 126 3.83 -10.70 -17.86
N ILE A 127 3.58 -9.56 -18.50
CA ILE A 127 3.60 -8.24 -17.86
C ILE A 127 2.47 -8.12 -16.82
N GLU A 128 1.22 -8.43 -17.19
CA GLU A 128 0.06 -8.29 -16.29
C GLU A 128 0.06 -9.32 -15.13
N HIS A 129 0.85 -10.39 -15.22
CA HIS A 129 1.04 -11.35 -14.12
C HIS A 129 2.34 -11.14 -13.32
N GLY A 130 3.06 -10.04 -13.56
CA GLY A 130 4.28 -9.68 -12.83
C GLY A 130 5.46 -10.59 -13.15
N LYS A 131 5.37 -11.38 -14.23
CA LYS A 131 6.42 -12.30 -14.69
C LYS A 131 7.43 -11.62 -15.62
N ARG A 132 7.14 -10.40 -16.08
CA ARG A 132 8.00 -9.61 -16.94
C ARG A 132 7.83 -8.11 -16.66
N GLU A 133 8.94 -7.43 -16.40
CA GLU A 133 8.94 -5.97 -16.38
C GLU A 133 8.97 -5.42 -17.81
N PRO A 134 8.04 -4.52 -18.18
CA PRO A 134 8.08 -3.83 -19.46
C PRO A 134 9.16 -2.73 -19.45
N THR A 135 9.71 -2.41 -20.62
CA THR A 135 10.47 -1.16 -20.77
C THR A 135 9.52 0.05 -20.68
N VAL A 136 10.05 1.24 -20.41
CA VAL A 136 9.25 2.49 -20.45
C VAL A 136 8.54 2.65 -21.79
N ALA A 137 9.20 2.35 -22.90
CA ALA A 137 8.59 2.41 -24.24
C ALA A 137 7.43 1.42 -24.41
N THR A 138 7.55 0.21 -23.86
CA THR A 138 6.47 -0.79 -23.86
C THR A 138 5.30 -0.34 -22.99
N LEU A 139 5.57 0.19 -21.79
CA LEU A 139 4.53 0.72 -20.91
C LEU A 139 3.80 1.91 -21.55
N GLU A 140 4.53 2.85 -22.14
CA GLU A 140 3.96 3.98 -22.89
C GLU A 140 3.08 3.51 -24.04
N ALA A 141 3.52 2.50 -24.80
CA ALA A 141 2.71 1.93 -25.89
C ALA A 141 1.39 1.33 -25.38
N LEU A 142 1.43 0.57 -24.28
CA LEU A 142 0.23 0.01 -23.65
C LEU A 142 -0.73 1.12 -23.19
N VAL A 143 -0.23 2.06 -22.40
CA VAL A 143 -1.03 3.13 -21.79
C VAL A 143 -1.58 4.07 -22.88
N ARG A 144 -0.81 4.42 -23.91
CA ARG A 144 -1.32 5.22 -25.04
C ARG A 144 -2.43 4.52 -25.82
N SER A 145 -2.31 3.20 -26.04
CA SER A 145 -3.33 2.43 -26.78
C SER A 145 -4.67 2.30 -26.03
N THR A 146 -4.68 2.63 -24.74
CA THR A 146 -5.89 2.71 -23.90
C THR A 146 -6.45 4.14 -23.78
N GLY A 147 -5.79 5.14 -24.39
CA GLY A 147 -6.20 6.55 -24.30
C GLY A 147 -5.62 7.30 -23.09
N HIS A 148 -4.63 6.74 -22.42
CA HIS A 148 -4.00 7.32 -21.24
C HIS A 148 -2.62 7.91 -21.57
N THR A 149 -2.12 8.79 -20.70
CA THR A 149 -0.75 9.32 -20.75
C THR A 149 -0.07 9.10 -19.41
N LEU A 150 1.25 8.91 -19.43
CA LEU A 150 2.04 8.84 -18.19
C LEU A 150 2.39 10.25 -17.74
N VAL A 151 2.17 10.52 -16.45
CA VAL A 151 2.52 11.80 -15.80
C VAL A 151 3.20 11.51 -14.47
N THR A 152 3.98 12.47 -13.97
CA THR A 152 4.55 12.43 -12.63
C THR A 152 3.66 13.22 -11.66
N ILE A 153 3.58 12.74 -10.43
CA ILE A 153 2.92 13.43 -9.31
C ILE A 153 4.00 13.64 -8.25
N PRO A 154 4.11 14.83 -7.61
CA PRO A 154 5.21 15.15 -6.70
C PRO A 154 5.01 14.53 -5.30
N THR A 155 4.82 13.22 -5.23
CA THR A 155 4.72 12.46 -3.97
C THR A 155 5.31 11.06 -4.14
N LEU A 156 5.70 10.45 -3.02
CA LEU A 156 6.13 9.05 -2.95
C LEU A 156 5.02 8.13 -2.43
N ARG A 157 3.84 8.68 -2.14
CA ARG A 157 2.71 7.92 -1.60
C ARG A 157 2.03 7.13 -2.69
N ALA A 158 1.60 5.92 -2.33
CA ALA A 158 0.85 5.07 -3.25
C ALA A 158 -0.54 5.66 -3.51
N ASP A 159 -0.97 5.60 -4.77
CA ASP A 159 -2.28 6.02 -5.25
C ASP A 159 -3.36 4.95 -5.01
N ALA A 160 -4.61 5.27 -5.34
CA ALA A 160 -5.74 4.38 -5.18
C ALA A 160 -5.55 3.05 -5.93
N ALA A 161 -5.05 3.10 -7.17
CA ALA A 161 -4.78 1.91 -7.97
C ALA A 161 -3.70 1.02 -7.35
N GLY A 162 -2.61 1.62 -6.83
CA GLY A 162 -1.56 0.91 -6.14
C GLY A 162 -2.03 0.23 -4.86
N ILE A 163 -2.83 0.91 -4.05
CA ILE A 163 -3.39 0.32 -2.83
C ILE A 163 -4.42 -0.78 -3.16
N ALA A 164 -5.28 -0.57 -4.14
CA ALA A 164 -6.24 -1.59 -4.58
C ALA A 164 -5.53 -2.89 -5.03
N ALA A 165 -4.43 -2.76 -5.77
CA ALA A 165 -3.62 -3.92 -6.16
C ALA A 165 -3.02 -4.65 -4.95
N GLN A 166 -2.59 -3.92 -3.91
CA GLN A 166 -2.12 -4.52 -2.66
C GLN A 166 -3.25 -5.22 -1.89
N ILE A 167 -4.46 -4.63 -1.85
CA ILE A 167 -5.66 -5.26 -1.28
C ILE A 167 -5.94 -6.56 -2.03
N SER A 168 -6.00 -6.52 -3.36
CA SER A 168 -6.22 -7.72 -4.19
C SER A 168 -5.16 -8.79 -3.95
N ALA A 169 -3.88 -8.44 -3.87
CA ALA A 169 -2.80 -9.39 -3.60
C ALA A 169 -2.97 -10.07 -2.24
N VAL A 170 -3.29 -9.29 -1.19
CA VAL A 170 -3.60 -9.81 0.15
C VAL A 170 -4.80 -10.76 0.14
N LEU A 171 -5.81 -10.45 -0.70
CA LEU A 171 -7.00 -11.27 -0.86
C LEU A 171 -6.76 -12.53 -1.71
N LEU A 172 -5.72 -12.57 -2.55
CA LEU A 172 -5.36 -13.73 -3.37
C LEU A 172 -4.42 -14.72 -2.67
N TYR A 173 -3.52 -14.25 -1.81
CA TYR A 173 -2.34 -15.00 -1.34
C TYR A 173 -2.63 -16.23 -0.45
N ASP A 174 -3.87 -16.64 -0.25
CA ASP A 174 -4.22 -17.69 0.72
C ASP A 174 -5.03 -18.83 0.09
N GLN A 175 -4.42 -19.53 -0.87
CA GLN A 175 -4.96 -20.78 -1.41
C GLN A 175 -4.43 -22.04 -0.71
N SER A 176 -3.53 -21.90 0.28
CA SER A 176 -2.83 -23.03 0.91
C SER A 176 -3.26 -23.35 2.34
N GLU A 177 -4.00 -22.49 3.03
CA GLU A 177 -4.64 -22.83 4.32
C GLU A 177 -6.10 -23.22 4.13
N ILE A 178 -6.59 -24.18 4.92
CA ILE A 178 -8.01 -24.50 5.00
C ILE A 178 -8.75 -23.21 5.40
N ALA A 179 -9.70 -22.76 4.57
CA ALA A 179 -10.49 -21.59 4.86
C ALA A 179 -11.25 -21.79 6.19
N THR A 180 -10.83 -21.09 7.23
CA THR A 180 -11.52 -21.02 8.51
C THR A 180 -12.04 -19.60 8.72
N PRO A 181 -13.09 -19.39 9.54
CA PRO A 181 -13.55 -18.04 9.87
C PRO A 181 -12.41 -17.15 10.40
N ALA A 182 -11.50 -17.71 11.20
CA ALA A 182 -10.36 -16.97 11.76
C ALA A 182 -9.31 -16.56 10.70
N THR A 183 -9.04 -17.38 9.69
CA THR A 183 -8.12 -17.01 8.60
C THR A 183 -8.71 -15.93 7.71
N ASN A 184 -10.02 -15.98 7.44
CA ASN A 184 -10.71 -14.93 6.69
C ASN A 184 -10.67 -13.58 7.42
N ILE A 185 -10.93 -13.55 8.74
CA ILE A 185 -10.84 -12.32 9.54
C ILE A 185 -9.44 -11.71 9.49
N LYS A 186 -8.38 -12.52 9.66
CA LYS A 186 -6.99 -12.02 9.56
C LYS A 186 -6.69 -11.45 8.19
N LYS A 187 -7.14 -12.12 7.13
CA LYS A 187 -6.96 -11.69 5.74
C LYS A 187 -7.67 -10.37 5.47
N THR A 188 -8.93 -10.24 5.89
CA THR A 188 -9.71 -9.01 5.80
C THR A 188 -9.09 -7.89 6.62
N ALA A 189 -8.56 -8.16 7.82
CA ALA A 189 -7.83 -7.17 8.62
C ALA A 189 -6.55 -6.67 7.93
N ARG A 190 -5.79 -7.55 7.25
CA ARG A 190 -4.62 -7.13 6.44
C ARG A 190 -5.03 -6.26 5.26
N ALA A 191 -6.12 -6.63 4.56
CA ALA A 191 -6.66 -5.84 3.45
C ALA A 191 -7.14 -4.47 3.96
N PHE A 192 -7.83 -4.45 5.09
CA PHE A 192 -8.30 -3.24 5.73
C PHE A 192 -7.16 -2.32 6.15
N ARG A 193 -6.04 -2.86 6.64
CA ARG A 193 -4.84 -2.05 6.91
C ARG A 193 -4.32 -1.34 5.64
N ARG A 194 -4.36 -2.00 4.48
CA ARG A 194 -3.99 -1.34 3.20
C ARG A 194 -4.98 -0.26 2.83
N PHE A 195 -6.27 -0.49 3.06
CA PHE A 195 -7.30 0.54 2.89
C PHE A 195 -7.08 1.76 3.80
N ILE A 196 -6.77 1.57 5.09
CA ILE A 196 -6.42 2.67 5.99
C ILE A 196 -5.15 3.40 5.53
N GLN A 197 -4.17 2.68 4.98
CA GLN A 197 -3.00 3.32 4.38
C GLN A 197 -3.35 4.27 3.23
N LEU A 198 -4.38 3.97 2.42
CA LEU A 198 -4.88 4.91 1.40
C LEU A 198 -5.52 6.15 2.05
N ALA A 199 -6.26 5.96 3.14
CA ALA A 199 -6.89 7.07 3.86
C ALA A 199 -5.83 8.05 4.39
N ASP A 200 -4.75 7.51 4.95
CA ASP A 200 -3.60 8.25 5.44
C ASP A 200 -2.81 8.91 4.29
N ASN A 201 -2.65 8.20 3.16
CA ASN A 201 -1.96 8.75 1.99
C ASN A 201 -2.70 9.97 1.42
N LEU A 202 -4.01 9.87 1.28
CA LEU A 202 -4.86 10.96 0.78
C LEU A 202 -4.90 12.12 1.78
N ALA A 203 -4.98 11.84 3.08
CA ALA A 203 -5.00 12.87 4.11
C ALA A 203 -3.68 13.65 4.21
N ALA A 204 -2.55 12.98 3.95
CA ALA A 204 -1.22 13.60 4.02
C ALA A 204 -0.90 14.51 2.83
N GLU A 205 -1.61 14.38 1.71
CA GLU A 205 -1.44 15.24 0.53
C GLU A 205 -2.53 16.31 0.46
N VAL A 206 -2.28 17.38 -0.29
CA VAL A 206 -3.22 18.50 -0.46
C VAL A 206 -3.33 18.91 -1.93
N GLY A 207 -4.42 19.61 -2.28
CA GLY A 207 -4.60 20.20 -3.61
C GLY A 207 -4.47 19.20 -4.76
N ALA A 208 -3.79 19.60 -5.83
CA ALA A 208 -3.61 18.79 -7.04
C ALA A 208 -2.87 17.47 -6.78
N THR A 209 -1.96 17.41 -5.79
CA THR A 209 -1.24 16.17 -5.45
C THR A 209 -2.21 15.12 -4.88
N ARG A 210 -3.17 15.54 -4.03
CA ARG A 210 -4.21 14.63 -3.52
C ARG A 210 -5.10 14.12 -4.65
N VAL A 211 -5.52 15.00 -5.56
CA VAL A 211 -6.27 14.60 -6.77
C VAL A 211 -5.47 13.56 -7.56
N GLY A 212 -4.16 13.80 -7.73
CA GLY A 212 -3.24 12.87 -8.40
C GLY A 212 -3.31 11.44 -7.85
N LEU A 213 -3.36 11.28 -6.52
CA LEU A 213 -3.49 9.96 -5.87
C LEU A 213 -4.82 9.24 -6.14
N ALA A 214 -5.82 9.91 -6.72
CA ALA A 214 -7.12 9.36 -7.07
C ALA A 214 -7.40 9.34 -8.58
N LEU A 215 -6.49 9.82 -9.42
CA LEU A 215 -6.70 9.91 -10.87
C LEU A 215 -6.76 8.55 -11.54
N THR A 216 -5.86 7.64 -11.16
CA THR A 216 -5.79 6.29 -11.74
C THR A 216 -6.95 5.46 -11.22
N GLU A 217 -7.89 5.11 -12.10
CA GLU A 217 -8.94 4.15 -11.77
C GLU A 217 -8.32 2.79 -11.44
N PRO A 218 -8.59 2.20 -10.26
CA PRO A 218 -8.09 0.88 -9.92
C PRO A 218 -8.62 -0.21 -10.86
N ALA A 219 -7.77 -1.18 -11.21
CA ALA A 219 -8.26 -2.42 -11.77
C ALA A 219 -9.22 -3.11 -10.77
N PRO A 220 -10.38 -3.65 -11.22
CA PRO A 220 -11.35 -4.25 -10.32
C PRO A 220 -10.74 -5.38 -9.49
N ILE A 221 -11.07 -5.41 -8.20
CA ILE A 221 -10.73 -6.55 -7.36
C ILE A 221 -11.61 -7.72 -7.80
N THR A 222 -10.99 -8.84 -8.19
CA THR A 222 -11.69 -10.00 -8.78
C THR A 222 -11.77 -11.20 -7.84
N CYS A 223 -11.34 -11.05 -6.59
CA CYS A 223 -11.25 -12.16 -5.64
C CYS A 223 -11.97 -11.87 -4.32
N GLY A 224 -12.66 -12.89 -3.79
CA GLY A 224 -13.48 -12.80 -2.58
C GLY A 224 -14.93 -12.43 -2.87
N HIS A 225 -15.82 -12.78 -1.93
CA HIS A 225 -17.24 -12.46 -2.06
C HIS A 225 -17.53 -10.95 -1.94
N ASP A 226 -16.60 -10.21 -1.34
CA ASP A 226 -16.70 -8.79 -1.03
C ASP A 226 -15.94 -7.89 -2.01
N SER A 227 -15.53 -8.43 -3.17
CA SER A 227 -14.62 -7.72 -4.06
C SER A 227 -15.20 -6.40 -4.57
N ALA A 228 -16.49 -6.39 -4.93
CA ALA A 228 -17.20 -5.17 -5.36
C ALA A 228 -17.35 -4.15 -4.22
N GLN A 229 -17.46 -4.60 -2.97
CA GLN A 229 -17.56 -3.75 -1.80
C GLN A 229 -16.22 -3.09 -1.47
N TRP A 230 -15.09 -3.78 -1.68
CA TRP A 230 -13.77 -3.16 -1.62
C TRP A 230 -13.60 -2.06 -2.67
N ASP A 231 -13.98 -2.33 -3.93
CA ASP A 231 -13.91 -1.32 -4.99
C ASP A 231 -14.78 -0.09 -4.66
N ALA A 232 -15.99 -0.33 -4.14
CA ALA A 232 -16.89 0.74 -3.71
C ALA A 232 -16.36 1.52 -2.49
N ALA A 233 -15.71 0.85 -1.54
CA ALA A 233 -15.10 1.49 -0.38
C ALA A 233 -13.91 2.37 -0.79
N ILE A 234 -13.08 1.92 -1.73
CA ILE A 234 -11.96 2.71 -2.26
C ILE A 234 -12.47 3.97 -2.96
N ALA A 235 -13.52 3.85 -3.78
CA ALA A 235 -14.19 5.00 -4.40
C ALA A 235 -14.77 5.96 -3.34
N ALA A 236 -15.51 5.44 -2.34
CA ALA A 236 -16.06 6.24 -1.25
C ALA A 236 -14.97 7.02 -0.49
N LEU A 237 -13.85 6.36 -0.20
CA LEU A 237 -12.72 6.98 0.50
C LEU A 237 -12.08 8.11 -0.30
N CYS A 238 -11.88 7.90 -1.61
CA CYS A 238 -11.35 8.93 -2.49
C CYS A 238 -12.31 10.12 -2.57
N GLU A 239 -13.62 9.87 -2.75
CA GLU A 239 -14.64 10.91 -2.78
C GLU A 239 -14.67 11.71 -1.47
N TYR A 240 -14.72 11.02 -0.33
CA TYR A 240 -14.72 11.63 1.01
C TYR A 240 -13.54 12.57 1.22
N ARG A 241 -12.32 12.14 0.84
CA ARG A 241 -11.10 12.96 1.00
C ARG A 241 -10.98 14.11 0.00
N LEU A 242 -11.55 13.98 -1.19
CA LEU A 242 -11.57 15.05 -2.18
C LEU A 242 -12.64 16.10 -1.83
N ASN A 243 -13.83 15.66 -1.42
CA ASN A 243 -14.92 16.55 -0.99
C ASN A 243 -14.55 17.37 0.25
N ALA A 244 -13.79 16.80 1.19
CA ALA A 244 -13.34 17.49 2.40
C ALA A 244 -12.64 18.84 2.10
N ASP A 245 -11.90 18.92 0.98
CA ASP A 245 -11.19 20.13 0.54
C ASP A 245 -11.82 20.75 -0.73
N SER A 246 -13.05 20.34 -1.10
CA SER A 246 -13.76 20.80 -2.32
C SER A 246 -12.93 20.61 -3.61
N LEU A 247 -12.19 19.50 -3.68
CA LEU A 247 -11.38 19.13 -4.83
C LEU A 247 -12.20 18.42 -5.92
N PRO A 248 -11.78 18.48 -7.19
CA PRO A 248 -12.47 17.79 -8.27
C PRO A 248 -12.43 16.27 -8.05
N VAL A 249 -13.60 15.62 -8.22
CA VAL A 249 -13.76 14.17 -8.09
C VAL A 249 -13.71 13.52 -9.49
N PRO A 250 -12.75 12.61 -9.75
CA PRO A 250 -12.71 11.82 -10.98
C PRO A 250 -14.01 11.06 -11.29
N GLN A 251 -14.38 10.99 -12.57
CA GLN A 251 -15.64 10.35 -13.01
C GLN A 251 -15.75 8.87 -12.62
N TRP A 252 -14.65 8.12 -12.61
CA TRP A 252 -14.67 6.72 -12.23
C TRP A 252 -15.18 6.52 -10.79
N ILE A 253 -14.88 7.46 -9.90
CA ILE A 253 -15.31 7.42 -8.49
C ILE A 253 -16.82 7.58 -8.39
N THR A 254 -17.39 8.55 -9.10
CA THR A 254 -18.84 8.80 -9.10
C THR A 254 -19.60 7.69 -9.83
N ASN A 255 -18.99 7.09 -10.86
CA ASN A 255 -19.57 5.97 -11.61
C ASN A 255 -19.52 4.65 -10.82
N ARG A 256 -18.63 4.53 -9.84
CA ARG A 256 -18.51 3.35 -8.99
C ARG A 256 -19.64 3.33 -7.95
N ALA A 257 -20.81 2.89 -8.39
CA ALA A 257 -21.93 2.62 -7.50
C ALA A 257 -21.63 1.44 -6.57
N GLY A 258 -22.05 1.55 -5.31
CA GLY A 258 -22.10 0.44 -4.37
C GLY A 258 -23.50 -0.21 -4.36
N ASN A 259 -23.79 -0.95 -3.30
CA ASN A 259 -25.10 -1.56 -3.10
C ASN A 259 -25.70 -1.12 -1.75
N PRO A 260 -26.41 0.02 -1.70
CA PRO A 260 -27.01 0.53 -0.45
C PRO A 260 -28.01 -0.43 0.19
N GLY A 261 -28.62 -1.31 -0.61
CA GLY A 261 -29.56 -2.33 -0.12
C GLY A 261 -28.86 -3.53 0.55
N ASN A 262 -27.54 -3.64 0.45
CA ASN A 262 -26.74 -4.67 1.08
C ASN A 262 -25.56 -4.04 1.84
N PRO A 263 -25.81 -3.51 3.06
CA PRO A 263 -24.78 -2.84 3.84
C PRO A 263 -23.60 -3.77 4.14
N TRP A 264 -22.39 -3.25 3.98
CA TRP A 264 -21.16 -4.01 4.13
C TRP A 264 -20.16 -3.28 5.01
N LYS A 265 -19.46 -4.05 5.85
CA LYS A 265 -18.27 -3.61 6.57
C LYS A 265 -17.20 -4.69 6.50
N PRO A 266 -15.91 -4.33 6.53
CA PRO A 266 -14.84 -5.31 6.59
C PRO A 266 -14.84 -6.03 7.95
N GLU A 267 -14.98 -7.35 7.93
CA GLU A 267 -14.87 -8.22 9.11
C GLU A 267 -13.42 -8.32 9.59
N THR A 268 -13.02 -7.39 10.46
CA THR A 268 -11.64 -7.32 11.00
C THR A 268 -11.49 -7.96 12.38
N THR A 269 -12.60 -8.26 13.05
CA THR A 269 -12.66 -8.88 14.37
C THR A 269 -13.68 -10.01 14.39
N VAL A 270 -13.53 -10.93 15.36
CA VAL A 270 -14.52 -12.00 15.60
C VAL A 270 -15.83 -11.44 16.17
N TYR A 271 -15.76 -10.26 16.80
CA TYR A 271 -16.93 -9.57 17.30
C TYR A 271 -17.58 -8.73 16.21
N ASP A 272 -18.89 -8.92 16.03
CA ASP A 272 -19.70 -8.11 15.15
C ASP A 272 -20.15 -6.84 15.90
N ILE A 273 -19.36 -5.77 15.82
CA ILE A 273 -19.68 -4.47 16.43
C ILE A 273 -20.48 -3.66 15.41
N PRO A 274 -21.78 -3.36 15.65
CA PRO A 274 -22.58 -2.56 14.75
C PRO A 274 -21.97 -1.17 14.56
N ALA A 275 -21.90 -0.70 13.31
CA ALA A 275 -21.47 0.66 13.02
C ALA A 275 -22.60 1.65 13.34
N ASP A 276 -22.26 2.78 13.95
CA ASP A 276 -23.20 3.88 14.11
C ASP A 276 -23.36 4.61 12.77
N LEU A 277 -24.54 4.47 12.15
CA LEU A 277 -24.86 5.08 10.86
C LEU A 277 -24.73 6.61 10.87
N THR A 278 -24.83 7.25 12.04
CA THR A 278 -24.64 8.72 12.16
C THR A 278 -23.17 9.13 12.06
N GLN A 279 -22.24 8.19 12.30
CA GLN A 279 -20.80 8.40 12.24
C GLN A 279 -20.18 7.97 10.90
N VAL A 280 -20.96 7.34 10.01
CA VAL A 280 -20.50 6.93 8.68
C VAL A 280 -20.64 8.11 7.70
N PRO A 281 -19.58 8.50 6.97
CA PRO A 281 -19.68 9.58 5.98
C PRO A 281 -20.70 9.28 4.87
N ALA A 282 -21.30 10.33 4.30
CA ALA A 282 -22.34 10.20 3.27
C ALA A 282 -21.85 9.48 2.00
N GLU A 283 -20.59 9.69 1.62
CA GLU A 283 -19.94 9.04 0.47
C GLU A 283 -19.85 7.51 0.64
N PHE A 284 -19.74 7.05 1.88
CA PHE A 284 -19.73 5.64 2.24
C PHE A 284 -21.15 5.08 2.32
N LEU A 285 -22.06 5.78 3.02
CA LEU A 285 -23.47 5.38 3.16
C LEU A 285 -24.17 5.24 1.80
N SER A 286 -23.95 6.17 0.88
CA SER A 286 -24.52 6.14 -0.47
C SER A 286 -24.07 4.94 -1.31
N ARG A 287 -23.03 4.21 -0.87
CA ARG A 287 -22.53 2.97 -1.47
C ARG A 287 -22.81 1.72 -0.63
N GLY A 288 -23.51 1.86 0.50
CA GLY A 288 -23.75 0.77 1.44
C GLY A 288 -22.50 0.35 2.21
N ILE A 289 -21.49 1.21 2.34
CA ILE A 289 -20.27 0.91 3.08
C ILE A 289 -20.38 1.49 4.49
N LEU A 290 -20.16 0.65 5.51
CA LEU A 290 -20.31 0.98 6.92
C LEU A 290 -18.93 1.11 7.59
N ILE A 291 -18.21 2.19 7.26
CA ILE A 291 -16.93 2.53 7.89
C ILE A 291 -17.08 3.93 8.51
N GLU A 292 -16.91 4.02 9.82
CA GLU A 292 -17.07 5.27 10.56
C GLU A 292 -15.92 6.24 10.30
N ALA A 293 -16.21 7.54 10.31
CA ALA A 293 -15.22 8.60 10.06
C ALA A 293 -14.03 8.53 11.04
N ALA A 294 -14.28 8.17 12.30
CA ALA A 294 -13.24 8.00 13.32
C ALA A 294 -12.21 6.92 12.95
N THR A 295 -12.60 5.90 12.19
CA THR A 295 -11.70 4.83 11.74
C THR A 295 -10.73 5.33 10.66
N LEU A 296 -11.11 6.39 9.92
CA LEU A 296 -10.31 6.96 8.84
C LEU A 296 -9.28 7.98 9.33
N VAL A 297 -9.32 8.35 10.61
CA VAL A 297 -8.35 9.25 11.23
C VAL A 297 -7.32 8.36 11.92
N SER A 298 -6.10 8.30 11.37
CA SER A 298 -4.97 7.63 12.03
C SER A 298 -4.80 8.21 13.44
N VAL A 299 -4.85 7.35 14.45
CA VAL A 299 -4.48 7.67 15.85
C VAL A 299 -2.99 7.44 16.03
#